data_AF-A0AAU9UEL9-F1
#
_entry.id   AF-A0AAU9UEL9-F1
#
_cell.length_a   1.000
_cell.length_b   1.000
_cell.length_c   1.000
_cell.angle_alpha   90.00
_cell.angle_beta   90.00
_cell.angle_gamma   90.00
#
_symmetry.space_group_name_H-M   'P 1'
#
loop_
_entity.id
_entity.type
_entity.pdbx_description
1 polymer ?
#
loop_
_entity_poly.entity_id
_entity_poly.type
_entity_poly.pdbx_seq_one_letter_code
_entity_poly.pdbx_strand_id
1 'polypeptide(L)'
;MQKERKWFKPIFEFNETSSPKKNKRNDAKNKSPTYEKPSKRHNSNTTYNFNDKNWMKNFEPVNIEDVAVHYKKIHEVEEWMRTACNKSNNDMLLLSGPVGSGKTATVRTLASKYNIKVTEWITPVDIEYPSVLGDYEIKESQSKKFLEFIINSANFTSLLDNNSCKLVLVEDFPNVFIRSPTEFTDVLQQYKHRAKSPIVFICSETHADNKNTAFHLFTASLKEQFNIHHIMFNSVSATGLKAALKRAVDIISKKYTFTYNIPTADLIESIVNSSGGDIRSAILNLHFASLKGSQFNLETSIIKEKEVKNKTSRKKKSVSNKFMSLGKDQTVSILHGVGRVLNPKEITTSDGHKIMSHAPKDIIDQFLSHPSSFINFLEENYLPHFSCINDVDKALMALSEGDCLISEWREKICQEYGLYVAIAGLMTANKSPVSAWNPVRGPKNMKIQYPSLSELPILEPNYLYKGKVLVTDYLTYTKIIGS
;
A
#
# COMPACT_ATOMS: atom_id res chain seq x y z
N MET A 1 -3.98 64.08 -14.62
CA MET A 1 -4.59 63.12 -13.68
C MET A 1 -5.03 61.90 -14.48
N GLN A 2 -4.33 60.77 -14.34
CA GLN A 2 -4.89 59.42 -14.49
C GLN A 2 -3.86 58.45 -13.90
N LYS A 3 -4.30 57.69 -12.89
CA LYS A 3 -3.51 56.77 -12.08
C LYS A 3 -3.50 55.41 -12.79
N GLU A 4 -2.34 54.94 -13.23
CA GLU A 4 -2.16 53.54 -13.60
C GLU A 4 -1.70 52.72 -12.38
N ARG A 5 -2.41 51.61 -12.16
CA ARG A 5 -2.24 50.69 -11.04
C ARG A 5 -1.01 49.82 -11.27
N LYS A 6 -0.01 49.93 -10.38
CA LYS A 6 1.16 49.05 -10.33
C LYS A 6 0.74 47.64 -9.89
N TRP A 7 0.97 46.64 -10.75
CA TRP A 7 1.03 45.24 -10.36
C TRP A 7 2.32 44.99 -9.56
N PHE A 8 2.22 44.24 -8.46
CA PHE A 8 3.36 43.83 -7.64
C PHE A 8 4.33 42.92 -8.42
N LYS A 9 5.63 43.22 -8.37
CA LYS A 9 6.69 42.33 -8.86
C LYS A 9 6.95 41.21 -7.83
N PRO A 10 7.07 39.94 -8.23
CA PRO A 10 7.47 38.85 -7.33
C PRO A 10 8.93 39.02 -6.87
N ILE A 11 9.16 38.87 -5.56
CA ILE A 11 10.46 38.96 -4.90
C ILE A 11 11.20 37.64 -5.07
N PHE A 12 12.02 37.49 -6.10
CA PHE A 12 13.11 36.51 -6.15
C PHE A 12 14.19 37.01 -7.14
N GLU A 13 15.02 37.96 -6.69
CA GLU A 13 16.25 38.35 -7.40
C GLU A 13 17.44 37.60 -6.78
N PHE A 14 18.15 36.85 -7.64
CA PHE A 14 19.43 36.23 -7.37
C PHE A 14 20.50 37.33 -7.25
N ASN A 15 21.23 37.34 -6.14
CA ASN A 15 22.37 38.24 -5.96
C ASN A 15 23.56 37.80 -6.83
N GLU A 16 23.71 38.40 -8.01
CA GLU A 16 25.00 38.48 -8.70
C GLU A 16 25.78 39.73 -8.24
N THR A 17 26.90 39.46 -7.59
CA THR A 17 28.18 40.19 -7.56
C THR A 17 28.21 41.69 -7.89
N SER A 18 28.75 42.47 -6.94
CA SER A 18 29.50 43.69 -7.27
C SER A 18 30.96 43.57 -6.75
N SER A 19 31.90 43.85 -7.66
CA SER A 19 33.26 44.33 -7.35
C SER A 19 33.22 45.88 -7.39
N PRO A 20 34.24 46.70 -7.01
CA PRO A 20 35.70 46.44 -6.99
C PRO A 20 36.52 47.19 -5.89
N LYS A 21 37.86 47.02 -5.88
CA LYS A 21 38.85 48.12 -5.95
C LYS A 21 40.30 47.60 -6.01
N LYS A 22 41.03 48.04 -7.04
CA LYS A 22 42.47 47.84 -7.28
C LYS A 22 43.29 48.91 -6.53
N ASN A 23 44.51 48.56 -6.11
CA ASN A 23 45.60 49.51 -5.91
C ASN A 23 46.90 49.04 -6.59
N LYS A 24 47.57 50.03 -7.20
CA LYS A 24 48.87 50.14 -7.93
C LYS A 24 50.07 49.48 -7.22
N ARG A 25 51.29 49.26 -7.75
CA ARG A 25 52.03 49.31 -9.05
C ARG A 25 53.44 48.74 -8.70
N ASN A 26 54.14 48.07 -9.62
CA ASN A 26 55.53 48.39 -10.05
C ASN A 26 56.16 47.27 -10.92
N ASP A 27 56.93 47.73 -11.91
CA ASP A 27 57.61 47.07 -13.04
C ASP A 27 58.67 46.01 -12.63
N ALA A 28 59.23 45.10 -13.46
CA ALA A 28 59.60 45.20 -14.87
C ALA A 28 60.02 43.83 -15.49
N LYS A 29 60.02 43.81 -16.84
CA LYS A 29 60.86 43.07 -17.82
C LYS A 29 60.16 42.09 -18.78
N ASN A 30 60.27 42.47 -20.05
CA ASN A 30 59.80 41.86 -21.30
C ASN A 30 60.33 40.44 -21.58
N LYS A 31 59.47 39.60 -22.18
CA LYS A 31 59.71 38.81 -23.41
C LYS A 31 58.40 38.12 -23.87
N SER A 32 58.00 38.37 -25.12
CA SER A 32 57.00 37.61 -25.88
C SER A 32 57.70 36.63 -26.84
N PRO A 33 57.01 35.77 -27.60
CA PRO A 33 55.77 35.01 -27.36
C PRO A 33 56.05 33.48 -27.51
N THR A 34 55.05 32.59 -27.33
CA THR A 34 54.72 31.44 -28.21
C THR A 34 53.67 30.56 -27.50
N TYR A 35 52.63 30.18 -28.25
CA TYR A 35 51.54 29.31 -27.84
C TYR A 35 52.01 27.86 -27.63
N GLU A 36 51.77 27.30 -26.43
CA GLU A 36 51.65 25.86 -26.24
C GLU A 36 50.40 25.55 -25.41
N LYS A 37 49.57 24.61 -25.91
CA LYS A 37 48.32 24.16 -25.31
C LYS A 37 48.58 23.43 -23.98
N PRO A 38 47.90 23.74 -22.87
CA PRO A 38 47.91 22.87 -21.70
C PRO A 38 46.91 21.72 -21.88
N SER A 39 47.42 20.52 -21.61
CA SER A 39 46.73 19.23 -21.59
C SER A 39 45.55 19.20 -20.61
N LYS A 40 44.42 18.66 -21.08
CA LYS A 40 43.24 18.37 -20.24
C LYS A 40 43.55 17.19 -19.30
N ARG A 41 43.68 17.46 -18.00
CA ARG A 41 43.46 16.44 -16.97
C ARG A 41 41.95 16.26 -16.80
N HIS A 42 41.44 15.10 -17.20
CA HIS A 42 40.07 14.67 -16.94
C HIS A 42 39.89 14.40 -15.44
N ASN A 43 39.27 15.34 -14.72
CA ASN A 43 38.52 15.02 -13.50
C ASN A 43 37.04 14.97 -13.87
N SER A 44 36.58 13.79 -14.26
CA SER A 44 35.16 13.50 -14.42
C SER A 44 34.54 13.24 -13.04
N ASN A 45 34.25 14.30 -12.29
CA ASN A 45 33.18 14.24 -11.28
C ASN A 45 31.85 14.37 -12.02
N THR A 46 31.44 13.31 -12.70
CA THR A 46 30.06 13.16 -13.16
C THR A 46 29.21 12.77 -11.97
N THR A 47 28.61 13.76 -11.31
CA THR A 47 27.39 13.56 -10.52
C THR A 47 26.34 12.99 -11.47
N TYR A 48 26.13 11.67 -11.42
CA TYR A 48 25.04 11.01 -12.11
C TYR A 48 23.73 11.52 -11.52
N ASN A 49 23.07 12.43 -12.23
CA ASN A 49 21.68 12.81 -11.95
C ASN A 49 20.82 11.55 -12.15
N PHE A 50 20.48 10.90 -11.05
CA PHE A 50 19.61 9.72 -11.00
C PHE A 50 18.16 10.18 -11.21
N ASN A 51 17.82 10.58 -12.44
CA ASN A 51 16.43 10.76 -12.85
C ASN A 51 15.94 9.49 -13.54
N ASP A 52 16.11 8.33 -12.88
CA ASP A 52 15.67 7.05 -13.40
C ASP A 52 14.19 6.85 -13.04
N LYS A 53 13.31 7.54 -13.75
CA LYS A 53 11.84 7.43 -13.62
C LYS A 53 11.32 5.98 -13.77
N ASN A 54 12.18 5.02 -14.11
CA ASN A 54 11.83 3.62 -14.37
C ASN A 54 12.82 2.61 -13.76
N TRP A 55 13.52 2.92 -12.65
CA TRP A 55 14.48 1.99 -12.02
C TRP A 55 13.90 0.55 -11.85
N MET A 56 12.64 0.45 -11.43
CA MET A 56 11.96 -0.83 -11.20
C MET A 56 11.82 -1.68 -12.47
N LYS A 57 11.74 -1.05 -13.66
CA LYS A 57 11.65 -1.75 -14.95
C LYS A 57 12.90 -2.58 -15.25
N ASN A 58 14.05 -2.18 -14.71
CA ASN A 58 15.30 -2.93 -14.89
C ASN A 58 15.27 -4.33 -14.23
N PHE A 59 14.31 -4.56 -13.32
CA PHE A 59 14.11 -5.82 -12.61
C PHE A 59 12.87 -6.57 -13.09
N GLU A 60 12.15 -6.08 -14.09
CA GLU A 60 11.00 -6.80 -14.63
C GLU A 60 11.43 -8.17 -15.20
N PRO A 61 10.58 -9.19 -15.09
CA PRO A 61 10.86 -10.51 -15.67
C PRO A 61 10.79 -10.43 -17.20
N VAL A 62 11.82 -10.95 -17.88
CA VAL A 62 11.86 -11.01 -19.35
C VAL A 62 11.37 -12.37 -19.82
N ASN A 63 11.76 -13.44 -19.11
CA ASN A 63 11.34 -14.81 -19.40
C ASN A 63 10.28 -15.28 -18.40
N ILE A 64 9.51 -16.30 -18.78
CA ILE A 64 8.53 -16.94 -17.88
C ILE A 64 9.20 -17.53 -16.65
N GLU A 65 10.42 -18.04 -16.80
CA GLU A 65 11.22 -18.62 -15.70
C GLU A 65 11.61 -17.57 -14.64
N ASP A 66 11.65 -16.28 -15.02
CA ASP A 66 11.95 -15.18 -14.10
C ASP A 66 10.74 -14.76 -13.27
N VAL A 67 9.54 -15.21 -13.63
CA VAL A 67 8.29 -14.83 -12.97
C VAL A 67 8.19 -15.59 -11.66
N ALA A 68 8.15 -14.85 -10.55
CA ALA A 68 8.06 -15.40 -9.19
C ALA A 68 6.64 -15.91 -8.83
N VAL A 69 5.95 -16.56 -9.76
CA VAL A 69 4.59 -17.09 -9.58
C VAL A 69 4.62 -18.61 -9.70
N HIS A 70 3.71 -19.30 -9.01
CA HIS A 70 3.61 -20.74 -9.09
C HIS A 70 3.30 -21.22 -10.52
N TYR A 71 4.08 -22.16 -11.04
CA TYR A 71 4.00 -22.64 -12.43
C TYR A 71 2.59 -23.04 -12.88
N LYS A 72 1.80 -23.70 -12.02
CA LYS A 72 0.40 -24.06 -12.34
C LYS A 72 -0.46 -22.84 -12.72
N LYS A 73 -0.28 -21.71 -12.02
CA LYS A 73 -1.03 -20.48 -12.27
C LYS A 73 -0.57 -19.80 -13.56
N ILE A 74 0.73 -19.87 -13.85
CA ILE A 74 1.27 -19.39 -15.13
C ILE A 74 0.68 -20.22 -16.28
N HIS A 75 0.65 -21.54 -16.16
CA HIS A 75 0.08 -22.43 -17.18
C HIS A 75 -1.43 -22.19 -17.39
N GLU A 76 -2.20 -21.99 -16.31
CA GLU A 76 -3.63 -21.68 -16.39
C GLU A 76 -3.91 -20.40 -17.19
N VAL A 77 -3.10 -19.35 -16.96
CA VAL A 77 -3.18 -18.09 -17.72
C VAL A 77 -2.70 -18.28 -19.16
N GLU A 78 -1.61 -19.03 -19.37
CA GLU A 78 -1.05 -19.33 -20.69
C GLU A 78 -2.05 -20.09 -21.57
N GLU A 79 -2.68 -21.13 -21.04
CA GLU A 79 -3.68 -21.94 -21.73
C GLU A 79 -4.91 -21.10 -22.11
N TRP A 80 -5.39 -20.25 -21.20
CA TRP A 80 -6.49 -19.34 -21.48
C TRP A 80 -6.11 -18.34 -22.58
N MET A 81 -4.94 -17.68 -22.48
CA MET A 81 -4.50 -16.68 -23.46
C MET A 81 -4.35 -17.29 -24.86
N ARG A 82 -3.80 -18.51 -24.98
CA ARG A 82 -3.68 -19.21 -26.26
C ARG A 82 -5.04 -19.54 -26.86
N THR A 83 -5.96 -20.05 -26.05
CA THR A 83 -7.31 -20.41 -26.50
C THR A 83 -8.09 -19.19 -26.97
N ALA A 84 -8.03 -18.09 -26.20
CA ALA A 84 -8.72 -16.84 -26.51
C ALA A 84 -8.18 -16.19 -27.80
N CYS A 85 -6.85 -16.20 -27.97
CA CYS A 85 -6.20 -15.65 -29.17
C CYS A 85 -6.46 -16.46 -30.44
N ASN A 86 -6.51 -17.80 -30.36
CA ASN A 86 -6.73 -18.65 -31.53
C ASN A 86 -8.16 -18.56 -32.07
N LYS A 87 -9.14 -18.25 -31.21
CA LYS A 87 -10.56 -18.21 -31.59
C LYS A 87 -11.03 -16.81 -32.04
N SER A 88 -10.21 -15.76 -31.92
CA SER A 88 -10.62 -14.36 -32.14
C SER A 88 -11.93 -14.01 -31.42
N ASN A 89 -12.07 -14.50 -30.18
CA ASN A 89 -13.27 -14.32 -29.37
C ASN A 89 -13.12 -13.15 -28.40
N ASN A 90 -14.25 -12.60 -27.99
CA ASN A 90 -14.37 -11.62 -26.91
C ASN A 90 -14.46 -12.31 -25.53
N ASP A 91 -13.57 -13.27 -25.32
CA ASP A 91 -13.48 -14.01 -24.06
C ASP A 91 -12.91 -13.07 -22.98
N MET A 92 -13.43 -13.21 -21.76
CA MET A 92 -13.10 -12.36 -20.62
C MET A 92 -12.38 -13.18 -19.56
N LEU A 93 -11.25 -12.65 -19.05
CA LEU A 93 -10.51 -13.21 -17.93
C LEU A 93 -10.52 -12.24 -16.77
N LEU A 94 -10.79 -12.74 -15.56
CA LEU A 94 -10.59 -12.03 -14.31
C LEU A 94 -9.41 -12.65 -13.56
N LEU A 95 -8.39 -11.84 -13.26
CA LEU A 95 -7.28 -12.18 -12.39
C LEU A 95 -7.47 -11.48 -11.05
N SER A 96 -7.75 -12.24 -9.98
CA SER A 96 -7.81 -11.70 -8.61
C SER A 96 -6.65 -12.20 -7.76
N GLY A 97 -6.37 -11.53 -6.65
CA GLY A 97 -5.36 -11.94 -5.67
C GLY A 97 -4.63 -10.77 -5.04
N PRO A 98 -3.73 -11.01 -4.08
CA PRO A 98 -3.12 -9.95 -3.29
C PRO A 98 -2.27 -9.00 -4.14
N VAL A 99 -2.12 -7.76 -3.67
CA VAL A 99 -1.19 -6.80 -4.27
C VAL A 99 0.23 -7.39 -4.36
N GLY A 100 0.91 -7.15 -5.47
CA GLY A 100 2.29 -7.63 -5.65
C GLY A 100 2.44 -9.14 -5.83
N SER A 101 1.38 -9.88 -6.18
CA SER A 101 1.45 -11.31 -6.49
C SER A 101 1.96 -11.66 -7.89
N GLY A 102 2.32 -10.67 -8.72
CA GLY A 102 2.87 -10.90 -10.07
C GLY A 102 1.84 -11.06 -11.20
N LYS A 103 0.57 -10.68 -10.99
CA LYS A 103 -0.52 -10.75 -12.01
C LYS A 103 -0.15 -10.06 -13.32
N THR A 104 0.09 -8.74 -13.29
CA THR A 104 0.48 -7.92 -14.44
C THR A 104 1.74 -8.43 -15.13
N ALA A 105 2.75 -8.79 -14.34
CA ALA A 105 4.02 -9.30 -14.85
C ALA A 105 3.80 -10.61 -15.64
N THR A 106 2.97 -11.52 -15.12
CA THR A 106 2.65 -12.79 -15.79
C THR A 106 1.99 -12.55 -17.15
N VAL A 107 0.99 -11.65 -17.22
CA VAL A 107 0.29 -11.33 -18.47
C VAL A 107 1.23 -10.70 -19.48
N ARG A 108 2.06 -9.72 -19.08
CA ARG A 108 3.00 -9.04 -19.98
C ARG A 108 4.09 -9.98 -20.49
N THR A 109 4.68 -10.82 -19.63
CA THR A 109 5.72 -11.78 -20.04
C THR A 109 5.16 -12.84 -21.00
N LEU A 110 3.94 -13.36 -20.75
CA LEU A 110 3.27 -14.29 -21.66
C LEU A 110 2.94 -13.62 -23.00
N ALA A 111 2.46 -12.37 -22.97
CA ALA A 111 2.17 -11.63 -24.19
C ALA A 111 3.41 -11.40 -25.05
N SER A 112 4.55 -11.05 -24.43
CA SER A 112 5.83 -10.93 -25.13
C SER A 112 6.30 -12.26 -25.74
N LYS A 113 6.15 -13.39 -25.04
CA LYS A 113 6.52 -14.73 -25.56
C LYS A 113 5.70 -15.12 -26.80
N TYR A 114 4.40 -14.80 -26.81
CA TYR A 114 3.48 -15.19 -27.88
C TYR A 114 3.24 -14.10 -28.93
N ASN A 115 3.98 -12.98 -28.86
CA ASN A 115 3.82 -11.83 -29.75
C ASN A 115 2.37 -11.27 -29.78
N ILE A 116 1.75 -11.21 -28.59
CA ILE A 116 0.41 -10.68 -28.37
C ILE A 116 0.53 -9.19 -28.04
N LYS A 117 -0.22 -8.34 -28.74
CA LYS A 117 -0.27 -6.90 -28.43
C LYS A 117 -1.14 -6.65 -27.21
N VAL A 118 -0.56 -6.11 -26.14
CA VAL A 118 -1.32 -5.68 -24.96
C VAL A 118 -1.61 -4.19 -25.05
N THR A 119 -2.88 -3.81 -24.93
CA THR A 119 -3.32 -2.42 -24.82
C THR A 119 -3.97 -2.22 -23.45
N GLU A 120 -3.36 -1.38 -22.63
CA GLU A 120 -3.76 -1.16 -21.24
C GLU A 120 -4.62 0.10 -21.10
N TRP A 121 -5.74 -0.02 -20.40
CA TRP A 121 -6.52 1.14 -19.97
C TRP A 121 -5.83 1.83 -18.81
N ILE A 122 -5.57 3.13 -18.98
CA ILE A 122 -5.08 4.02 -17.93
C ILE A 122 -6.17 5.05 -17.69
N THR A 123 -6.72 5.08 -16.47
CA THR A 123 -7.77 6.03 -16.11
C THR A 123 -7.21 7.45 -16.22
N PRO A 124 -7.77 8.31 -17.10
CA PRO A 124 -7.27 9.67 -17.27
C PRO A 124 -7.49 10.46 -15.98
N VAL A 125 -6.49 11.26 -15.59
CA VAL A 125 -6.63 12.17 -14.45
C VAL A 125 -7.64 13.25 -14.83
N ASP A 126 -8.67 13.44 -14.01
CA ASP A 126 -9.65 14.51 -14.14
C ASP A 126 -9.01 15.87 -13.85
N ILE A 127 -8.07 16.33 -14.69
CA ILE A 127 -7.57 17.69 -14.59
C ILE A 127 -8.66 18.62 -15.14
N GLU A 128 -9.22 19.45 -14.27
CA GLU A 128 -10.11 20.53 -14.66
C GLU A 128 -9.24 21.67 -15.19
N TYR A 129 -9.18 21.81 -16.51
CA TYR A 129 -8.68 23.05 -17.11
C TYR A 129 -9.87 23.99 -17.25
N PRO A 130 -9.86 25.17 -16.60
CA PRO A 130 -10.86 26.19 -16.85
C PRO A 130 -10.84 26.55 -18.33
N SER A 131 -12.00 26.58 -18.98
CA SER A 131 -12.06 27.17 -20.33
C SER A 131 -11.69 28.66 -20.23
N VAL A 132 -11.22 29.23 -21.33
CA VAL A 132 -10.82 30.66 -21.42
C VAL A 132 -11.98 31.61 -21.06
N LEU A 133 -13.23 31.11 -21.07
CA LEU A 133 -14.45 31.84 -20.76
C LEU A 133 -15.05 31.51 -19.37
N GLY A 134 -14.43 30.62 -18.59
CA GLY A 134 -14.91 30.25 -17.26
C GLY A 134 -16.08 29.26 -17.23
N ASP A 135 -16.56 28.83 -18.40
CA ASP A 135 -17.57 27.77 -18.51
C ASP A 135 -16.91 26.40 -18.33
N TYR A 136 -17.45 25.59 -17.42
CA TYR A 136 -17.07 24.19 -17.28
C TYR A 136 -17.66 23.43 -18.47
N GLU A 137 -16.83 23.03 -19.44
CA GLU A 137 -17.26 22.13 -20.52
C GLU A 137 -17.88 20.86 -19.92
N ILE A 138 -19.04 20.45 -20.44
CA ILE A 138 -19.70 19.20 -20.08
C ILE A 138 -18.76 18.06 -20.48
N LYS A 139 -17.96 17.58 -19.53
CA LYS A 139 -17.06 16.44 -19.75
C LYS A 139 -17.90 15.22 -20.12
N GLU A 140 -17.51 14.53 -21.19
CA GLU A 140 -18.01 13.18 -21.47
C GLU A 140 -17.79 12.28 -20.24
N SER A 141 -18.78 11.42 -19.95
CA SER A 141 -18.71 10.52 -18.82
C SER A 141 -17.48 9.61 -18.91
N GLN A 142 -16.81 9.39 -17.78
CA GLN A 142 -15.67 8.47 -17.70
C GLN A 142 -16.06 7.05 -18.15
N SER A 143 -17.31 6.64 -17.91
CA SER A 143 -17.85 5.37 -18.40
C SER A 143 -17.88 5.29 -19.93
N LYS A 144 -18.23 6.38 -20.63
CA LYS A 144 -18.23 6.44 -22.10
C LYS A 144 -16.81 6.39 -22.66
N LYS A 145 -15.88 7.16 -22.10
CA LYS A 145 -14.46 7.14 -22.52
C LYS A 145 -13.83 5.75 -22.33
N PHE A 146 -14.13 5.12 -21.21
CA PHE A 146 -13.70 3.75 -20.93
C PHE A 146 -14.24 2.77 -21.98
N LEU A 147 -15.55 2.80 -22.24
CA LEU A 147 -16.20 1.95 -23.24
C LEU A 147 -15.61 2.13 -24.64
N GLU A 148 -15.44 3.38 -25.07
CA GLU A 148 -14.87 3.71 -26.37
C GLU A 148 -13.44 3.18 -26.49
N PHE A 149 -12.61 3.37 -25.45
CA PHE A 149 -11.26 2.85 -25.43
C PHE A 149 -11.21 1.33 -25.52
N ILE A 150 -11.98 0.59 -24.72
CA ILE A 150 -11.91 -0.88 -24.71
C ILE A 150 -12.38 -1.46 -26.05
N ILE A 151 -13.41 -0.86 -26.67
CA ILE A 151 -13.91 -1.30 -27.99
C ILE A 151 -12.87 -0.98 -29.07
N ASN A 152 -12.32 0.23 -29.06
CA ASN A 152 -11.34 0.65 -30.07
C ASN A 152 -10.07 -0.19 -29.95
N SER A 153 -9.58 -0.43 -28.74
CA SER A 153 -8.43 -1.28 -28.44
C SER A 153 -8.67 -2.73 -28.87
N ALA A 154 -9.89 -3.24 -28.69
CA ALA A 154 -10.23 -4.58 -29.14
C ALA A 154 -10.34 -4.71 -30.67
N ASN A 155 -10.80 -3.67 -31.36
CA ASN A 155 -11.15 -3.76 -32.77
C ASN A 155 -10.06 -3.26 -33.73
N PHE A 156 -9.32 -2.20 -33.37
CA PHE A 156 -8.35 -1.56 -34.28
C PHE A 156 -6.91 -2.03 -33.99
N THR A 157 -6.15 -2.36 -35.04
CA THR A 157 -4.69 -2.56 -34.97
C THR A 157 -4.02 -1.29 -35.47
N SER A 158 -2.81 -1.00 -34.98
CA SER A 158 -1.91 -0.12 -35.72
C SER A 158 -1.46 -0.85 -36.99
N LEU A 159 -1.47 -0.17 -38.13
CA LEU A 159 -1.07 -0.76 -39.42
C LEU A 159 0.40 -1.21 -39.48
N LEU A 160 1.21 -0.77 -38.53
CA LEU A 160 2.65 -1.04 -38.45
C LEU A 160 2.99 -2.27 -37.59
N ASP A 161 1.99 -2.88 -36.95
CA ASP A 161 2.19 -3.95 -35.98
C ASP A 161 1.91 -5.34 -36.57
N ASN A 162 2.95 -6.15 -36.75
CA ASN A 162 2.86 -7.56 -37.15
C ASN A 162 2.51 -8.48 -35.96
N ASN A 163 1.43 -8.17 -35.25
CA ASN A 163 1.01 -8.94 -34.08
C ASN A 163 -0.04 -10.01 -34.45
N SER A 164 0.10 -11.20 -33.89
CA SER A 164 -0.77 -12.36 -34.18
C SER A 164 -2.12 -12.29 -33.45
N CYS A 165 -2.16 -11.59 -32.32
CA CYS A 165 -3.34 -11.43 -31.46
C CYS A 165 -3.27 -10.11 -30.67
N LYS A 166 -4.43 -9.64 -30.21
CA LYS A 166 -4.55 -8.49 -29.31
C LYS A 166 -5.16 -8.91 -27.98
N LEU A 167 -4.82 -8.15 -26.95
CA LEU A 167 -5.34 -8.33 -25.61
C LEU A 167 -5.60 -6.96 -24.98
N VAL A 168 -6.83 -6.71 -24.56
CA VAL A 168 -7.15 -5.51 -23.77
C VAL A 168 -6.88 -5.83 -22.30
N LEU A 169 -6.14 -4.96 -21.62
CA LEU A 169 -5.82 -5.09 -20.20
C LEU A 169 -6.46 -3.94 -19.42
N VAL A 170 -7.18 -4.28 -18.36
CA VAL A 170 -7.80 -3.30 -17.46
C VAL A 170 -7.38 -3.63 -16.03
N GLU A 171 -6.53 -2.79 -15.44
CA GLU A 171 -6.12 -2.88 -14.03
C GLU A 171 -6.87 -1.90 -13.15
N ASP A 172 -7.16 -0.71 -13.67
CA ASP A 172 -7.86 0.36 -12.97
C ASP A 172 -9.29 0.55 -13.49
N PHE A 173 -10.22 0.71 -12.57
CA PHE A 173 -11.64 0.91 -12.87
C PHE A 173 -12.07 2.34 -12.51
N PRO A 174 -12.76 3.06 -13.42
CA PRO A 174 -13.41 4.33 -13.09
C PRO A 174 -14.29 4.23 -11.84
N ASN A 175 -14.16 5.20 -10.93
CA ASN A 175 -14.93 5.25 -9.67
C ASN A 175 -16.46 5.27 -9.88
N VAL A 176 -16.92 5.69 -11.05
CA VAL A 176 -18.34 5.66 -11.44
C VAL A 176 -18.89 4.23 -11.35
N PHE A 177 -18.10 3.21 -11.71
CA PHE A 177 -18.53 1.80 -11.64
C PHE A 177 -18.68 1.30 -10.20
N ILE A 178 -17.92 1.86 -9.26
CA ILE A 178 -18.05 1.53 -7.83
C ILE A 178 -19.34 2.15 -7.28
N ARG A 179 -19.72 3.34 -7.76
CA ARG A 179 -20.97 4.01 -7.34
C ARG A 179 -22.21 3.40 -7.99
N SER A 180 -22.10 3.02 -9.26
CA SER A 180 -23.17 2.52 -10.11
C SER A 180 -22.74 1.24 -10.85
N PRO A 181 -22.86 0.05 -10.24
CA PRO A 181 -22.46 -1.22 -10.86
C PRO A 181 -23.22 -1.57 -12.15
N THR A 182 -24.42 -1.02 -12.33
CA THR A 182 -25.24 -1.22 -13.54
C THR A 182 -24.55 -0.69 -14.79
N GLU A 183 -23.90 0.48 -14.70
CA GLU A 183 -23.15 1.05 -15.83
C GLU A 183 -22.02 0.13 -16.28
N PHE A 184 -21.37 -0.57 -15.35
CA PHE A 184 -20.33 -1.54 -15.69
C PHE A 184 -20.90 -2.75 -16.43
N THR A 185 -22.08 -3.22 -16.01
CA THR A 185 -22.79 -4.32 -16.67
C THR A 185 -23.14 -3.97 -18.12
N ASP A 186 -23.65 -2.75 -18.35
CA ASP A 186 -23.97 -2.24 -19.69
C ASP A 186 -22.72 -2.17 -20.57
N VAL A 187 -21.59 -1.74 -20.02
CA VAL A 187 -20.30 -1.69 -20.72
C VAL A 187 -19.84 -3.09 -21.13
N LEU A 188 -19.93 -4.09 -20.24
CA LEU A 188 -19.56 -5.47 -20.58
C LEU A 188 -20.47 -6.08 -21.62
N GLN A 189 -21.77 -5.79 -21.57
CA GLN A 189 -22.72 -6.21 -22.59
C GLN A 189 -22.36 -5.63 -23.95
N GLN A 190 -22.07 -4.33 -24.01
CA GLN A 190 -21.62 -3.70 -25.26
C GLN A 190 -20.29 -4.28 -25.75
N TYR A 191 -19.35 -4.59 -24.86
CA TYR A 191 -18.12 -5.26 -25.22
C TYR A 191 -18.36 -6.64 -25.83
N LYS A 192 -19.24 -7.46 -25.22
CA LYS A 192 -19.58 -8.81 -25.72
C LYS A 192 -20.25 -8.79 -27.09
N HIS A 193 -20.91 -7.71 -27.48
CA HIS A 193 -21.52 -7.59 -28.82
C HIS A 193 -20.58 -6.96 -29.85
N ARG A 194 -19.69 -6.03 -29.45
CA ARG A 194 -18.94 -5.17 -30.38
C ARG A 194 -17.45 -5.52 -30.50
N ALA A 195 -16.86 -6.15 -29.49
CA ALA A 195 -15.43 -6.44 -29.45
C ALA A 195 -15.08 -7.76 -30.15
N LYS A 196 -13.90 -7.81 -30.78
CA LYS A 196 -13.35 -8.99 -31.47
C LYS A 196 -12.07 -9.55 -30.85
N SER A 197 -11.62 -8.97 -29.74
CA SER A 197 -10.41 -9.40 -29.03
C SER A 197 -10.75 -9.74 -27.58
N PRO A 198 -9.94 -10.59 -26.93
CA PRO A 198 -10.10 -10.89 -25.52
C PRO A 198 -9.71 -9.72 -24.61
N ILE A 199 -10.30 -9.71 -23.40
CA ILE A 199 -10.03 -8.72 -22.35
C ILE A 199 -9.65 -9.41 -21.05
N VAL A 200 -8.65 -8.85 -20.36
CA VAL A 200 -8.19 -9.29 -19.05
C VAL A 200 -8.42 -8.16 -18.05
N PHE A 201 -9.17 -8.49 -17.00
CA PHE A 201 -9.39 -7.65 -15.84
C PHE A 201 -8.46 -8.09 -14.72
N ILE A 202 -7.72 -7.17 -14.12
CA ILE A 202 -6.88 -7.44 -12.95
C ILE A 202 -7.48 -6.71 -11.75
N CYS A 203 -7.83 -7.47 -10.72
CA CYS A 203 -8.23 -6.91 -9.43
C CYS A 203 -7.19 -7.29 -8.38
N SER A 204 -6.57 -6.28 -7.75
CA SER A 204 -5.66 -6.50 -6.63
C SER A 204 -6.39 -6.30 -5.30
N GLU A 205 -6.30 -7.31 -4.45
CA GLU A 205 -6.95 -7.32 -3.14
C GLU A 205 -5.96 -6.88 -2.06
N THR A 206 -6.43 -6.07 -1.11
CA THR A 206 -5.68 -5.69 0.09
C THR A 206 -6.38 -6.31 1.29
N HIS A 207 -5.64 -7.02 2.15
CA HIS A 207 -6.20 -7.73 3.31
C HIS A 207 -6.93 -6.84 4.34
N ALA A 208 -6.72 -5.52 4.29
CA ALA A 208 -7.27 -4.56 5.25
C ALA A 208 -8.58 -3.89 4.77
N ASP A 209 -8.90 -3.95 3.48
CA ASP A 209 -10.04 -3.21 2.93
C ASP A 209 -11.27 -4.12 2.75
N ASN A 210 -12.35 -3.78 3.44
CA ASN A 210 -13.69 -4.34 3.21
C ASN A 210 -14.26 -3.97 1.81
N LYS A 211 -13.49 -3.24 0.99
CA LYS A 211 -13.83 -2.79 -0.37
C LYS A 211 -13.10 -3.65 -1.40
N ASN A 212 -13.38 -4.96 -1.42
CA ASN A 212 -12.83 -5.82 -2.46
C ASN A 212 -13.51 -5.48 -3.81
N THR A 213 -12.84 -4.69 -4.65
CA THR A 213 -13.31 -4.28 -5.98
C THR A 213 -13.74 -5.48 -6.83
N ALA A 214 -13.03 -6.61 -6.71
CA ALA A 214 -13.38 -7.84 -7.42
C ALA A 214 -14.76 -8.35 -7.02
N PHE A 215 -15.11 -8.28 -5.73
CA PHE A 215 -16.39 -8.75 -5.21
C PHE A 215 -17.54 -7.78 -5.54
N HIS A 216 -17.25 -6.48 -5.58
CA HIS A 216 -18.27 -5.46 -5.86
C HIS A 216 -18.61 -5.35 -7.35
N LEU A 217 -17.60 -5.42 -8.24
CA LEU A 217 -17.81 -5.28 -9.68
C LEU A 217 -18.10 -6.61 -10.38
N PHE A 218 -17.49 -7.71 -9.94
CA PHE A 218 -17.65 -9.03 -10.55
C PHE A 218 -18.42 -9.97 -9.61
N THR A 219 -19.73 -9.74 -9.50
CA THR A 219 -20.64 -10.64 -8.78
C THR A 219 -20.71 -12.01 -9.44
N ALA A 220 -21.11 -13.04 -8.70
CA ALA A 220 -21.24 -14.41 -9.24
C ALA A 220 -22.16 -14.46 -10.47
N SER A 221 -23.30 -13.77 -10.40
CA SER A 221 -24.26 -13.65 -11.51
C SER A 221 -23.64 -13.02 -12.76
N LEU A 222 -22.82 -11.98 -12.59
CA LEU A 222 -22.18 -11.28 -13.70
C LEU A 222 -21.09 -12.16 -14.34
N LYS A 223 -20.33 -12.91 -13.54
CA LYS A 223 -19.33 -13.87 -14.05
C LYS A 223 -19.98 -14.96 -14.90
N GLU A 224 -21.11 -15.50 -14.47
CA GLU A 224 -21.86 -16.52 -15.19
C GLU A 224 -22.49 -15.95 -16.47
N GLN A 225 -23.13 -14.78 -16.40
CA GLN A 225 -23.78 -14.12 -17.53
C GLN A 225 -22.83 -13.86 -18.70
N PHE A 226 -21.60 -13.40 -18.43
CA PHE A 226 -20.61 -13.08 -19.46
C PHE A 226 -19.59 -14.20 -19.71
N ASN A 227 -19.72 -15.35 -19.04
CA ASN A 227 -18.78 -16.46 -19.07
C ASN A 227 -17.33 -16.00 -18.78
N ILE A 228 -17.16 -15.25 -17.69
CA ILE A 228 -15.85 -14.71 -17.28
C ILE A 228 -15.06 -15.81 -16.59
N HIS A 229 -13.93 -16.19 -17.19
CA HIS A 229 -13.01 -17.13 -16.57
C HIS A 229 -12.31 -16.44 -15.38
N HIS A 230 -12.32 -17.04 -14.19
CA HIS A 230 -11.76 -16.42 -12.99
C HIS A 230 -10.57 -17.22 -12.46
N ILE A 231 -9.38 -16.62 -12.49
CA ILE A 231 -8.15 -17.18 -11.94
C ILE A 231 -7.73 -16.39 -10.70
N MET A 232 -7.66 -17.08 -9.57
CA MET A 232 -7.20 -16.49 -8.31
C MET A 232 -5.71 -16.78 -8.08
N PHE A 233 -4.92 -15.71 -7.90
CA PHE A 233 -3.51 -15.74 -7.57
C PHE A 233 -3.33 -15.77 -6.05
N ASN A 234 -2.37 -16.58 -5.60
CA ASN A 234 -1.93 -16.57 -4.22
C ASN A 234 -0.81 -15.55 -4.02
N SER A 235 -0.51 -15.23 -2.77
CA SER A 235 0.74 -14.53 -2.44
C SER A 235 1.95 -15.34 -2.91
N VAL A 236 3.04 -14.65 -3.24
CA VAL A 236 4.24 -15.34 -3.71
C VAL A 236 4.89 -16.08 -2.54
N SER A 237 5.18 -17.37 -2.75
CA SER A 237 5.87 -18.20 -1.76
C SER A 237 7.22 -17.61 -1.35
N ALA A 238 7.66 -17.85 -0.12
CA ALA A 238 8.96 -17.39 0.37
C ALA A 238 10.14 -17.88 -0.51
N THR A 239 10.04 -19.09 -1.06
CA THR A 239 11.04 -19.64 -2.00
C THR A 239 11.05 -18.88 -3.32
N GLY A 240 9.88 -18.54 -3.87
CA GLY A 240 9.74 -17.70 -5.06
C GLY A 240 10.27 -16.28 -4.86
N LEU A 241 9.97 -15.66 -3.71
CA LEU A 241 10.51 -14.36 -3.31
C LEU A 241 12.04 -14.39 -3.24
N LYS A 242 12.61 -15.41 -2.59
CA LYS A 242 14.06 -15.59 -2.47
C LYS A 242 14.74 -15.75 -3.83
N ALA A 243 14.12 -16.50 -4.75
CA ALA A 243 14.64 -16.66 -6.12
C ALA A 243 14.64 -15.33 -6.88
N ALA A 244 13.55 -14.57 -6.80
CA ALA A 244 13.45 -13.27 -7.47
C ALA A 244 14.39 -12.21 -6.88
N LEU A 245 14.59 -12.19 -5.55
CA LEU A 245 15.55 -11.32 -4.90
C LEU A 245 16.99 -11.69 -5.27
N LYS A 246 17.34 -12.98 -5.34
CA LYS A 246 18.66 -13.41 -5.83
C LYS A 246 18.93 -12.90 -7.24
N ARG A 247 17.96 -13.03 -8.15
CA ARG A 247 18.04 -12.45 -9.51
C ARG A 247 18.26 -10.94 -9.46
N ALA A 248 17.53 -10.22 -8.62
CA ALA A 248 17.71 -8.77 -8.46
C ALA A 248 19.11 -8.42 -7.94
N VAL A 249 19.63 -9.17 -6.97
CA VAL A 249 21.01 -9.01 -6.46
C VAL A 249 22.04 -9.28 -7.55
N ASP A 250 21.83 -10.29 -8.40
CA ASP A 250 22.71 -10.58 -9.53
C ASP A 250 22.72 -9.44 -10.56
N ILE A 251 21.59 -8.77 -10.78
CA ILE A 251 21.52 -7.58 -11.64
C ILE A 251 22.27 -6.41 -11.00
N ILE A 252 22.08 -6.18 -9.69
CA ILE A 252 22.74 -5.12 -8.94
C ILE A 252 24.27 -5.32 -8.92
N SER A 253 24.73 -6.54 -8.66
CA SER A 253 26.15 -6.88 -8.58
C SER A 253 26.88 -6.78 -9.92
N LYS A 254 26.16 -6.90 -11.05
CA LYS A 254 26.73 -6.74 -12.40
C LYS A 254 26.69 -5.31 -12.91
N LYS A 255 25.57 -4.59 -12.71
CA LYS A 255 25.31 -3.30 -13.37
C LYS A 255 25.40 -2.07 -12.48
N TYR A 256 25.22 -2.21 -11.16
CA TYR A 256 25.00 -1.07 -10.26
C TYR A 256 25.90 -1.07 -9.01
N THR A 257 27.08 -1.70 -9.10
CA THR A 257 28.05 -1.82 -7.99
C THR A 257 28.56 -0.49 -7.45
N PHE A 258 28.52 0.60 -8.22
CA PHE A 258 28.89 1.92 -7.76
C PHE A 258 27.87 2.51 -6.78
N THR A 259 26.58 2.19 -6.95
CA THR A 259 25.45 2.78 -6.22
C THR A 259 24.98 1.91 -5.07
N TYR A 260 25.16 0.58 -5.15
CA TYR A 260 24.68 -0.34 -4.12
C TYR A 260 25.80 -1.11 -3.43
N ASN A 261 25.57 -1.43 -2.16
CA ASN A 261 26.27 -2.45 -1.40
C ASN A 261 25.72 -3.84 -1.79
N ILE A 262 26.59 -4.84 -1.78
CA ILE A 262 26.19 -6.22 -2.06
C ILE A 262 25.39 -6.75 -0.86
N PRO A 263 24.12 -7.14 -1.04
CA PRO A 263 23.27 -7.59 0.05
C PRO A 263 23.76 -8.92 0.63
N THR A 264 23.78 -9.04 1.96
CA THR A 264 24.11 -10.31 2.64
C THR A 264 22.94 -11.29 2.58
N ALA A 265 23.23 -12.59 2.77
CA ALA A 265 22.18 -13.63 2.77
C ALA A 265 21.13 -13.41 3.87
N ASP A 266 21.56 -12.94 5.04
CA ASP A 266 20.68 -12.62 6.17
C ASP A 266 19.74 -11.46 5.86
N LEU A 267 20.24 -10.44 5.14
CA LEU A 267 19.42 -9.31 4.69
C LEU A 267 18.32 -9.77 3.72
N ILE A 268 18.65 -10.66 2.79
CA ILE A 268 17.67 -11.23 1.85
C ILE A 268 16.59 -12.00 2.63
N GLU A 269 16.98 -12.83 3.60
CA GLU A 269 16.04 -13.59 4.41
C GLU A 269 15.13 -12.69 5.26
N SER A 270 15.68 -11.61 5.83
CA SER A 270 14.92 -10.58 6.52
C SER A 270 13.86 -9.93 5.61
N ILE A 271 14.24 -9.57 4.38
CA ILE A 271 13.32 -8.97 3.41
C ILE A 271 12.23 -9.96 2.95
N VAL A 272 12.57 -11.24 2.77
CA VAL A 272 11.58 -12.26 2.42
C VAL A 272 10.52 -12.38 3.51
N ASN A 273 10.95 -12.38 4.77
CA ASN A 273 10.05 -12.45 5.92
C ASN A 273 9.23 -11.17 6.10
N SER A 274 9.78 -9.99 5.76
CA SER A 274 9.08 -8.71 5.87
C SER A 274 8.00 -8.52 4.82
N SER A 275 8.23 -9.02 3.61
CA SER A 275 7.42 -8.61 2.46
C SER A 275 6.07 -9.31 2.35
N GLY A 276 5.77 -10.30 3.20
CA GLY A 276 4.45 -10.97 3.23
C GLY A 276 4.01 -11.61 1.91
N GLY A 277 4.95 -11.94 1.02
CA GLY A 277 4.67 -12.46 -0.32
C GLY A 277 4.33 -11.40 -1.39
N ASP A 278 4.55 -10.11 -1.12
CA ASP A 278 4.52 -9.01 -2.10
C ASP A 278 5.91 -8.82 -2.72
N ILE A 279 6.06 -9.19 -4.00
CA ILE A 279 7.36 -9.12 -4.67
C ILE A 279 7.81 -7.68 -4.94
N ARG A 280 6.88 -6.75 -5.14
CA ARG A 280 7.21 -5.35 -5.44
C ARG A 280 7.76 -4.69 -4.20
N SER A 281 7.09 -4.88 -3.06
CA SER A 281 7.59 -4.43 -1.77
C SER A 281 8.96 -5.05 -1.45
N ALA A 282 9.16 -6.34 -1.73
CA ALA A 282 10.46 -6.99 -1.52
C ALA A 282 11.60 -6.34 -2.32
N ILE A 283 11.38 -6.05 -3.62
CA ILE A 283 12.38 -5.40 -4.47
C ILE A 283 12.65 -3.97 -4.02
N LEU A 284 11.62 -3.22 -3.60
CA LEU A 284 11.78 -1.87 -3.06
C LEU A 284 12.56 -1.86 -1.74
N ASN A 285 12.26 -2.79 -0.84
CA ASN A 285 13.00 -2.94 0.42
C ASN A 285 14.47 -3.29 0.13
N LEU A 286 14.72 -4.18 -0.84
CA LEU A 286 16.08 -4.51 -1.28
C LEU A 286 16.79 -3.26 -1.81
N HIS A 287 16.15 -2.46 -2.66
CA HIS A 287 16.70 -1.22 -3.20
C HIS A 287 17.19 -0.29 -2.09
N PHE A 288 16.32 0.01 -1.11
CA PHE A 288 16.67 0.93 -0.02
C PHE A 288 17.71 0.36 0.93
N ALA A 289 17.62 -0.94 1.27
CA ALA A 289 18.59 -1.59 2.14
C ALA A 289 19.98 -1.72 1.52
N SER A 290 20.06 -1.72 0.18
CA SER A 290 21.31 -1.92 -0.54
C SER A 290 21.98 -0.61 -0.94
N LEU A 291 21.39 0.57 -0.72
CA LEU A 291 21.92 1.82 -1.24
C LEU A 291 23.21 2.27 -0.51
N LYS A 292 24.27 2.64 -1.24
CA LYS A 292 25.51 3.15 -0.61
C LYS A 292 25.26 4.49 0.08
N GLY A 293 25.67 4.59 1.34
CA GLY A 293 25.42 5.76 2.19
C GLY A 293 24.13 5.66 3.02
N SER A 294 23.35 4.59 2.88
CA SER A 294 22.26 4.30 3.81
C SER A 294 22.83 3.93 5.19
N GLN A 295 22.50 4.71 6.23
CA GLN A 295 22.67 4.30 7.62
C GLN A 295 21.53 3.35 8.09
N PHE A 296 20.69 2.87 7.17
CA PHE A 296 19.63 1.91 7.43
C PHE A 296 20.22 0.54 7.75
N ASN A 297 20.73 0.38 8.98
CA ASN A 297 20.61 -0.91 9.65
C ASN A 297 19.10 -1.17 9.69
N LEU A 298 18.61 -2.21 8.99
CA LEU A 298 17.30 -2.73 9.33
C LEU A 298 17.38 -3.09 10.80
N GLU A 299 16.67 -2.35 11.65
CA GLU A 299 16.74 -2.52 13.10
C GLU A 299 16.38 -3.96 13.44
N THR A 300 17.40 -4.76 13.68
CA THR A 300 17.30 -6.12 14.17
C THR A 300 17.36 -6.01 15.68
N SER A 301 16.22 -5.69 16.29
CA SER A 301 16.12 -5.85 17.74
C SER A 301 16.20 -7.34 18.06
N ILE A 302 17.37 -7.76 18.52
CA ILE A 302 17.64 -9.11 19.02
C ILE A 302 16.76 -9.30 20.27
N ILE A 303 15.67 -10.06 20.16
CA ILE A 303 14.93 -10.53 21.32
C ILE A 303 15.83 -11.55 22.02
N LYS A 304 16.42 -11.17 23.15
CA LYS A 304 17.08 -12.12 24.07
C LYS A 304 16.00 -13.02 24.67
N GLU A 305 15.86 -14.25 24.16
CA GLU A 305 15.09 -15.27 24.89
C GLU A 305 15.77 -15.58 26.22
N LYS A 306 14.99 -15.58 27.31
CA LYS A 306 15.45 -16.03 28.63
C LYS A 306 15.82 -17.51 28.54
N GLU A 307 17.02 -17.85 29.01
CA GLU A 307 17.48 -19.24 29.15
C GLU A 307 16.52 -20.03 30.06
N VAL A 308 15.73 -20.94 29.49
CA VAL A 308 15.08 -22.00 30.26
C VAL A 308 16.07 -23.16 30.35
N LYS A 309 16.63 -23.36 31.54
CA LYS A 309 17.54 -24.48 31.83
C LYS A 309 16.75 -25.79 31.83
N ASN A 310 16.78 -26.54 30.74
CA ASN A 310 16.54 -27.98 30.77
C ASN A 310 17.88 -28.73 30.87
N LYS A 311 17.99 -29.55 31.93
CA LYS A 311 19.10 -30.49 32.11
C LYS A 311 19.04 -31.55 31.00
N THR A 312 20.22 -32.02 30.59
CA THR A 312 20.51 -33.15 29.69
C THR A 312 20.21 -32.95 28.19
N SER A 313 21.11 -32.28 27.47
CA SER A 313 21.80 -32.77 26.24
C SER A 313 22.45 -31.59 25.49
N ARG A 314 23.46 -31.91 24.66
CA ARG A 314 24.47 -31.02 24.07
C ARG A 314 23.94 -29.66 23.59
N LYS A 315 24.58 -28.59 24.08
CA LYS A 315 24.39 -27.19 23.65
C LYS A 315 24.65 -27.04 22.14
N LYS A 316 23.59 -26.95 21.35
CA LYS A 316 23.60 -26.26 20.05
C LYS A 316 22.94 -24.90 20.29
N LYS A 317 23.73 -23.82 20.27
CA LYS A 317 23.18 -22.46 20.15
C LYS A 317 22.54 -22.34 18.77
N SER A 318 21.24 -22.64 18.64
CA SER A 318 20.47 -22.10 17.52
C SER A 318 20.07 -20.68 17.91
N VAL A 319 20.83 -19.70 17.45
CA VAL A 319 20.36 -18.32 17.44
C VAL A 319 19.25 -18.28 16.40
N SER A 320 17.99 -18.42 16.81
CA SER A 320 16.89 -18.08 15.91
C SER A 320 16.78 -16.57 15.88
N ASN A 321 17.43 -15.97 14.88
CA ASN A 321 17.25 -14.56 14.56
C ASN A 321 15.80 -14.37 14.12
N LYS A 322 14.91 -14.00 15.05
CA LYS A 322 13.57 -13.52 14.71
C LYS A 322 13.76 -12.11 14.17
N PHE A 323 14.01 -12.01 12.87
CA PHE A 323 14.33 -10.77 12.18
C PHE A 323 13.14 -9.83 12.17
N MET A 324 13.38 -8.56 12.52
CA MET A 324 12.39 -7.50 12.47
C MET A 324 12.42 -6.83 11.09
N SER A 325 11.22 -6.66 10.56
CA SER A 325 10.89 -6.50 9.14
C SER A 325 10.76 -5.02 8.76
N LEU A 326 11.64 -4.44 7.94
CA LEU A 326 11.28 -3.18 7.25
C LEU A 326 10.38 -3.53 6.07
N GLY A 327 9.17 -2.95 6.06
CA GLY A 327 8.23 -2.98 4.94
C GLY A 327 6.91 -3.68 5.26
N LYS A 328 5.81 -2.93 5.12
CA LYS A 328 4.38 -3.29 5.34
C LYS A 328 4.06 -3.96 6.68
N ASP A 329 3.50 -3.16 7.59
CA ASP A 329 2.92 -3.56 8.87
C ASP A 329 3.81 -4.50 9.70
N GLN A 330 4.86 -3.92 10.30
CA GLN A 330 5.26 -4.32 11.65
C GLN A 330 4.17 -3.89 12.64
N THR A 331 2.97 -4.43 12.48
CA THR A 331 2.24 -4.74 13.69
C THR A 331 3.03 -5.90 14.29
N VAL A 332 3.55 -5.70 15.49
CA VAL A 332 3.44 -6.77 16.46
C VAL A 332 2.05 -7.37 16.23
N SER A 333 1.96 -8.62 15.72
CA SER A 333 0.66 -9.21 15.28
C SER A 333 -0.40 -8.70 16.22
N ILE A 334 -1.45 -8.07 15.72
CA ILE A 334 -2.38 -7.25 16.53
C ILE A 334 -2.68 -7.86 17.91
N LEU A 335 -2.76 -9.19 17.97
CA LEU A 335 -2.79 -10.06 19.15
C LEU A 335 -1.70 -9.78 20.22
N HIS A 336 -0.43 -9.77 19.83
CA HIS A 336 0.69 -9.42 20.71
C HIS A 336 0.63 -7.95 21.15
N GLY A 337 0.13 -7.04 20.31
CA GLY A 337 -0.03 -5.63 20.66
C GLY A 337 -1.08 -5.47 21.75
N VAL A 338 -2.25 -6.06 21.51
CA VAL A 338 -3.34 -6.19 22.49
C VAL A 338 -2.84 -6.82 23.78
N GLY A 339 -2.06 -7.91 23.71
CA GLY A 339 -1.48 -8.55 24.90
C GLY A 339 -0.53 -7.65 25.70
N ARG A 340 0.25 -6.79 25.04
CA ARG A 340 1.14 -5.81 25.71
C ARG A 340 0.36 -4.70 26.41
N VAL A 341 -0.80 -4.31 25.86
CA VAL A 341 -1.67 -3.27 26.43
C VAL A 341 -2.51 -3.82 27.58
N LEU A 342 -3.11 -5.00 27.41
CA LEU A 342 -4.02 -5.61 28.39
C LEU A 342 -3.28 -6.28 29.56
N ASN A 343 -2.03 -6.71 29.35
CA ASN A 343 -1.18 -7.29 30.38
C ASN A 343 0.22 -6.67 30.36
N PRO A 344 0.36 -5.39 30.77
CA PRO A 344 1.62 -4.71 30.80
C PRO A 344 2.53 -5.34 31.86
N LYS A 345 3.73 -5.78 31.45
CA LYS A 345 4.71 -6.34 32.39
C LYS A 345 5.45 -5.21 33.08
N GLU A 346 5.39 -5.16 34.41
CA GLU A 346 6.18 -4.22 35.20
C GLU A 346 7.58 -4.78 35.47
N ILE A 347 8.61 -3.96 35.24
CA ILE A 347 10.00 -4.22 35.61
C ILE A 347 10.34 -3.31 36.78
N THR A 348 10.82 -3.90 37.87
CA THR A 348 11.33 -3.12 39.01
C THR A 348 12.79 -2.75 38.74
N THR A 349 13.06 -1.45 38.60
CA THR A 349 14.42 -0.92 38.43
C THR A 349 15.20 -1.04 39.74
N SER A 350 16.53 -0.98 39.68
CA SER A 350 17.46 -0.99 40.83
C SER A 350 17.07 0.00 41.93
N ASP A 351 16.38 1.09 41.57
CA ASP A 351 15.98 2.18 42.46
C ASP A 351 14.58 1.99 43.06
N GLY A 352 13.97 0.81 42.90
CA GLY A 352 12.64 0.48 43.44
C GLY A 352 11.44 1.02 42.64
N HIS A 353 11.69 1.79 41.58
CA HIS A 353 10.64 2.26 40.68
C HIS A 353 10.14 1.15 39.75
N LYS A 354 8.81 1.00 39.66
CA LYS A 354 8.15 0.12 38.69
C LYS A 354 8.02 0.84 37.35
N ILE A 355 8.68 0.32 36.32
CA ILE A 355 8.59 0.83 34.95
C ILE A 355 7.91 -0.22 34.08
N MET A 356 7.04 0.19 33.17
CA MET A 356 6.43 -0.74 32.22
C MET A 356 7.47 -1.26 31.23
N SER A 357 7.39 -2.54 30.86
CA SER A 357 8.34 -3.18 29.93
C SER A 357 8.35 -2.56 28.54
N HIS A 358 7.24 -1.95 28.14
CA HIS A 358 7.07 -1.24 26.88
C HIS A 358 6.40 0.10 27.18
N ALA A 359 6.94 1.20 26.67
CA ALA A 359 6.28 2.49 26.82
C ALA A 359 5.03 2.54 25.92
N PRO A 360 3.95 3.24 26.33
CA PRO A 360 2.79 3.46 25.47
C PRO A 360 3.18 4.02 24.08
N LYS A 361 4.19 4.91 24.05
CA LYS A 361 4.73 5.50 22.81
C LYS A 361 5.22 4.45 21.81
N ASP A 362 5.98 3.45 22.28
CA ASP A 362 6.53 2.40 21.42
C ASP A 362 5.41 1.55 20.79
N ILE A 363 4.30 1.38 21.51
CA ILE A 363 3.13 0.64 21.03
C ILE A 363 2.37 1.50 20.00
N ILE A 364 2.19 2.78 20.27
CA ILE A 364 1.51 3.72 19.36
C ILE A 364 2.20 3.74 18.00
N ASP A 365 3.53 3.91 17.98
CA ASP A 365 4.32 3.97 16.75
C ASP A 365 4.12 2.74 15.84
N GLN A 366 3.75 1.58 16.42
CA GLN A 366 3.48 0.33 15.69
C GLN A 366 2.07 0.25 15.09
N PHE A 367 1.09 0.97 15.66
CA PHE A 367 -0.33 0.89 15.28
C PHE A 367 -0.89 2.18 14.69
N LEU A 368 -0.08 3.23 14.53
CA LEU A 368 -0.44 4.48 13.85
C LEU A 368 -0.93 4.29 12.40
N SER A 369 -0.56 3.20 11.73
CA SER A 369 -1.05 2.89 10.37
C SER A 369 -2.55 2.55 10.35
N HIS A 370 -3.06 1.93 11.42
CA HIS A 370 -4.44 1.44 11.50
C HIS A 370 -5.03 1.64 12.91
N PRO A 371 -5.19 2.90 13.37
CA PRO A 371 -5.56 3.22 14.75
C PRO A 371 -6.92 2.64 15.16
N SER A 372 -7.95 2.80 14.31
CA SER A 372 -9.30 2.31 14.58
C SER A 372 -9.36 0.79 14.70
N SER A 373 -8.61 0.07 13.85
CA SER A 373 -8.54 -1.39 13.93
C SER A 373 -7.97 -1.84 15.28
N PHE A 374 -6.90 -1.20 15.73
CA PHE A 374 -6.28 -1.54 17.01
C PHE A 374 -7.20 -1.26 18.21
N ILE A 375 -7.91 -0.13 18.23
CA ILE A 375 -8.89 0.17 19.28
C ILE A 375 -10.00 -0.87 19.32
N ASN A 376 -10.58 -1.25 18.17
CA ASN A 376 -11.64 -2.26 18.12
C ASN A 376 -11.17 -3.61 18.70
N PHE A 377 -9.92 -3.97 18.44
CA PHE A 377 -9.31 -5.17 19.05
C PHE A 377 -9.14 -5.03 20.57
N LEU A 378 -8.83 -3.84 21.09
CA LEU A 378 -8.76 -3.61 22.53
C LEU A 378 -10.15 -3.66 23.17
N GLU A 379 -11.16 -3.04 22.55
CA GLU A 379 -12.54 -2.99 23.00
C GLU A 379 -13.19 -4.39 23.10
N GLU A 380 -12.96 -5.27 22.13
CA GLU A 380 -13.51 -6.64 22.20
C GLU A 380 -12.87 -7.46 23.33
N ASN A 381 -11.62 -7.14 23.72
CA ASN A 381 -10.80 -8.01 24.56
C ASN A 381 -10.50 -7.47 25.96
N TYR A 382 -10.83 -6.22 26.29
CA TYR A 382 -10.45 -5.66 27.59
C TYR A 382 -11.21 -6.32 28.75
N LEU A 383 -12.53 -6.48 28.67
CA LEU A 383 -13.38 -6.94 29.79
C LEU A 383 -12.88 -8.21 30.51
N PRO A 384 -12.49 -9.31 29.81
CA PRO A 384 -12.00 -10.52 30.48
C PRO A 384 -10.74 -10.36 31.33
N HIS A 385 -9.99 -9.26 31.15
CA HIS A 385 -8.73 -8.99 31.85
C HIS A 385 -8.91 -8.21 33.15
N PHE A 386 -10.10 -7.66 33.41
CA PHE A 386 -10.39 -6.86 34.60
C PHE A 386 -11.15 -7.68 35.64
N SER A 387 -10.76 -7.55 36.90
CA SER A 387 -11.47 -8.16 38.03
C SER A 387 -12.37 -7.17 38.79
N CYS A 388 -12.11 -5.88 38.67
CA CYS A 388 -12.81 -4.81 39.38
C CYS A 388 -13.61 -3.92 38.42
N ILE A 389 -14.88 -3.68 38.72
CA ILE A 389 -15.78 -2.84 37.91
C ILE A 389 -15.33 -1.36 37.86
N ASN A 390 -14.73 -0.84 38.92
CA ASN A 390 -14.24 0.55 38.95
C ASN A 390 -13.00 0.76 38.05
N ASP A 391 -12.24 -0.29 37.82
CA ASP A 391 -11.11 -0.27 36.88
C ASP A 391 -11.61 -0.39 35.43
N VAL A 392 -12.67 -1.18 35.23
CA VAL A 392 -13.39 -1.29 33.93
C VAL A 392 -13.96 0.06 33.50
N ASP A 393 -14.61 0.79 34.41
CA ASP A 393 -15.19 2.11 34.11
C ASP A 393 -14.14 3.09 33.55
N LYS A 394 -12.97 3.15 34.19
CA LYS A 394 -11.84 3.99 33.71
C LYS A 394 -11.29 3.55 32.37
N ALA A 395 -11.18 2.24 32.15
CA ALA A 395 -10.73 1.70 30.87
C ALA A 395 -11.73 2.01 29.74
N LEU A 396 -13.03 1.89 30.03
CA LEU A 396 -14.09 2.21 29.08
C LEU A 396 -14.12 3.71 28.74
N MET A 397 -13.97 4.58 29.73
CA MET A 397 -13.84 6.03 29.49
C MET A 397 -12.66 6.34 28.57
N ALA A 398 -11.48 5.78 28.86
CA ALA A 398 -10.28 5.98 28.03
C ALA A 398 -10.44 5.45 26.60
N LEU A 399 -11.10 4.30 26.43
CA LEU A 399 -11.43 3.75 25.11
C LEU A 399 -12.38 4.67 24.34
N SER A 400 -13.44 5.17 25.00
CA SER A 400 -14.42 6.06 24.37
C SER A 400 -13.83 7.42 23.99
N GLU A 401 -12.99 8.00 24.85
CA GLU A 401 -12.26 9.24 24.55
C GLU A 401 -11.28 9.04 23.39
N GLY A 402 -10.55 7.92 23.40
CA GLY A 402 -9.62 7.56 22.32
C GLY A 402 -10.32 7.38 20.97
N ASP A 403 -11.46 6.69 20.93
CA ASP A 403 -12.25 6.48 19.72
C ASP A 403 -12.82 7.81 19.17
N CYS A 404 -13.34 8.67 20.05
CA CYS A 404 -13.81 10.00 19.68
C CYS A 404 -12.71 10.84 19.02
N LEU A 405 -11.49 10.81 19.57
CA LEU A 405 -10.34 11.51 18.99
C LEU A 405 -9.92 10.92 17.64
N ILE A 406 -9.94 9.59 17.49
CA ILE A 406 -9.61 8.94 16.22
C ILE A 406 -10.65 9.22 15.14
N SER A 407 -11.91 9.44 15.51
CA SER A 407 -12.97 9.83 14.57
C SER A 407 -12.69 11.17 13.88
N GLU A 408 -11.91 12.07 14.49
CA GLU A 408 -11.49 13.33 13.86
C GLU A 408 -10.29 13.09 12.92
N TRP A 409 -10.59 12.56 11.73
CA TRP A 409 -9.58 12.18 10.74
C TRP A 409 -8.85 13.36 10.09
N ARG A 410 -9.36 14.59 10.23
CA ARG A 410 -8.81 15.78 9.57
C ARG A 410 -7.46 16.19 10.14
N GLU A 411 -7.23 15.92 11.42
CA GLU A 411 -5.99 16.21 12.11
C GLU A 411 -5.25 14.93 12.44
N LYS A 412 -4.09 14.73 11.80
CA LYS A 412 -3.23 13.56 12.05
C LYS A 412 -2.83 13.41 13.53
N ILE A 413 -2.72 14.55 14.21
CA ILE A 413 -2.40 14.64 15.62
C ILE A 413 -3.45 13.92 16.47
N CYS A 414 -4.74 14.07 16.15
CA CYS A 414 -5.84 13.43 16.87
C CYS A 414 -5.75 11.89 16.84
N GLN A 415 -5.24 11.29 15.77
CA GLN A 415 -5.05 9.84 15.68
C GLN A 415 -3.97 9.33 16.65
N GLU A 416 -2.86 10.07 16.76
CA GLU A 416 -1.76 9.73 17.68
C GLU A 416 -2.19 9.91 19.14
N TYR A 417 -2.83 11.03 19.46
CA TYR A 417 -3.35 11.29 20.81
C TYR A 417 -4.49 10.35 21.18
N GLY A 418 -5.40 10.03 20.26
CA GLY A 418 -6.49 9.10 20.52
C GLY A 418 -5.98 7.69 20.85
N LEU A 419 -4.99 7.20 20.09
CA LEU A 419 -4.29 5.97 20.42
C LEU A 419 -3.57 6.06 21.77
N TYR A 420 -2.92 7.18 22.07
CA TYR A 420 -2.25 7.38 23.36
C TYR A 420 -3.23 7.28 24.54
N VAL A 421 -4.36 7.99 24.46
CA VAL A 421 -5.39 7.99 25.51
C VAL A 421 -5.92 6.58 25.75
N ALA A 422 -6.27 5.86 24.67
CA ALA A 422 -6.76 4.49 24.79
C ALA A 422 -5.69 3.54 25.36
N ILE A 423 -4.48 3.53 24.80
CA ILE A 423 -3.41 2.61 25.18
C ILE A 423 -2.91 2.88 26.61
N ALA A 424 -2.54 4.13 26.91
CA ALA A 424 -2.06 4.50 28.23
C ALA A 424 -3.16 4.36 29.28
N GLY A 425 -4.41 4.69 28.93
CA GLY A 425 -5.57 4.50 29.78
C GLY A 425 -5.77 3.03 30.15
N LEU A 426 -5.78 2.12 29.18
CA LEU A 426 -5.91 0.67 29.42
C LEU A 426 -4.76 0.09 30.23
N MET A 427 -3.52 0.48 29.93
CA MET A 427 -2.33 0.00 30.65
C MET A 427 -2.32 0.44 32.11
N THR A 428 -2.95 1.56 32.45
CA THR A 428 -2.96 2.14 33.81
C THR A 428 -4.27 1.88 34.58
N ALA A 429 -5.37 1.63 33.87
CA ALA A 429 -6.68 1.39 34.49
C ALA A 429 -6.72 0.07 35.25
N ASN A 430 -6.10 -1.00 34.73
CA ASN A 430 -6.15 -2.33 35.33
C ASN A 430 -5.19 -2.49 36.51
N LYS A 431 -5.64 -2.16 37.72
CA LYS A 431 -4.85 -2.30 38.96
C LYS A 431 -4.87 -3.72 39.52
N SER A 432 -5.85 -4.52 39.09
CA SER A 432 -6.14 -5.86 39.60
C SER A 432 -6.35 -6.85 38.44
N PRO A 433 -5.27 -7.15 37.69
CA PRO A 433 -5.38 -7.95 36.48
C PRO A 433 -5.75 -9.41 36.78
N VAL A 434 -6.64 -9.96 35.97
CA VAL A 434 -6.98 -11.38 36.01
C VAL A 434 -5.80 -12.19 35.46
N SER A 435 -5.30 -13.15 36.24
CA SER A 435 -4.13 -13.96 35.87
C SER A 435 -4.43 -15.14 34.93
N ALA A 436 -5.69 -15.28 34.50
CA ALA A 436 -6.11 -16.34 33.60
C ALA A 436 -5.63 -16.09 32.15
N TRP A 437 -5.33 -17.18 31.44
CA TRP A 437 -5.04 -17.08 30.02
C TRP A 437 -6.35 -16.82 29.25
N ASN A 438 -6.41 -15.66 28.58
CA ASN A 438 -7.54 -15.25 27.76
C ASN A 438 -7.13 -15.23 26.28
N PRO A 439 -7.79 -15.99 25.39
CA PRO A 439 -7.55 -15.91 23.96
C PRO A 439 -8.07 -14.58 23.41
N VAL A 440 -7.23 -13.89 22.62
CA VAL A 440 -7.63 -12.67 21.91
C VAL A 440 -8.60 -13.02 20.78
N ARG A 441 -9.76 -12.37 20.79
CA ARG A 441 -10.83 -12.49 19.79
C ARG A 441 -10.77 -11.35 18.79
N GLY A 442 -11.17 -11.60 17.55
CA GLY A 442 -11.32 -10.55 16.55
C GLY A 442 -12.51 -9.64 16.89
N PRO A 443 -12.43 -8.34 16.60
CA PRO A 443 -13.52 -7.41 16.85
C PRO A 443 -14.75 -7.87 16.11
N LYS A 444 -15.88 -7.93 16.80
CA LYS A 444 -17.15 -8.14 16.13
C LYS A 444 -17.45 -6.87 15.35
N ASN A 445 -17.49 -6.97 14.02
CA ASN A 445 -18.00 -5.90 13.19
C ASN A 445 -19.46 -5.68 13.58
N MET A 446 -19.71 -4.76 14.51
CA MET A 446 -21.04 -4.23 14.73
C MET A 446 -21.36 -3.42 13.47
N LYS A 447 -21.87 -4.11 12.44
CA LYS A 447 -22.45 -3.46 11.28
C LYS A 447 -23.67 -2.74 11.82
N ILE A 448 -23.48 -1.48 12.22
CA ILE A 448 -24.60 -0.60 12.55
C ILE A 448 -25.39 -0.47 11.25
N GLN A 449 -26.40 -1.34 11.08
CA GLN A 449 -27.40 -1.19 10.06
C GLN A 449 -28.28 -0.04 10.52
N TYR A 450 -27.95 1.15 10.04
CA TYR A 450 -28.89 2.24 10.12
C TYR A 450 -30.12 1.85 9.30
N PRO A 451 -31.34 1.98 9.86
CA PRO A 451 -32.55 1.71 9.10
C PRO A 451 -32.55 2.57 7.83
N SER A 452 -32.89 1.94 6.72
CA SER A 452 -33.07 2.62 5.44
C SER A 452 -34.20 3.66 5.54
N LEU A 453 -34.20 4.67 4.66
CA LEU A 453 -35.26 5.69 4.60
C LEU A 453 -36.67 5.09 4.49
N SER A 454 -36.78 3.88 3.91
CA SER A 454 -37.99 3.08 3.78
C SER A 454 -38.40 2.32 5.06
N GLU A 455 -37.47 2.08 5.99
CA GLU A 455 -37.71 1.37 7.25
C GLU A 455 -37.97 2.34 8.43
N LEU A 456 -37.60 3.62 8.28
CA LEU A 456 -37.91 4.68 9.24
C LEU A 456 -39.42 4.83 9.59
N PRO A 457 -40.39 4.64 8.69
CA PRO A 457 -41.82 4.76 9.01
C PRO A 457 -42.38 3.62 9.87
N ILE A 458 -41.64 2.52 10.03
CA ILE A 458 -42.05 1.35 10.84
C ILE A 458 -41.77 1.62 12.33
N LEU A 459 -40.93 2.60 12.62
CA LEU A 459 -40.64 3.07 13.95
C LEU A 459 -41.74 4.09 14.34
N GLU A 460 -42.33 3.95 15.53
CA GLU A 460 -43.45 4.76 16.09
C GLU A 460 -43.47 6.30 15.84
N PRO A 461 -44.65 6.97 15.88
CA PRO A 461 -44.86 8.33 15.35
C PRO A 461 -44.08 9.50 15.97
N ASN A 462 -43.28 9.29 17.02
CA ASN A 462 -42.64 10.35 17.82
C ASN A 462 -41.16 10.63 17.45
N TYR A 463 -40.71 10.27 16.24
CA TYR A 463 -39.35 10.59 15.80
C TYR A 463 -39.19 12.05 15.36
N LEU A 464 -38.39 12.80 16.11
CA LEU A 464 -37.86 14.09 15.67
C LEU A 464 -36.58 13.85 14.84
N TYR A 465 -36.72 13.87 13.52
CA TYR A 465 -35.58 13.85 12.60
C TYR A 465 -34.96 15.26 12.48
N LYS A 466 -33.77 15.46 13.03
CA LYS A 466 -32.90 16.61 12.72
C LYS A 466 -31.59 16.11 12.13
N GLY A 467 -31.59 15.84 10.83
CA GLY A 467 -30.39 15.45 10.08
C GLY A 467 -29.88 14.04 10.40
N LYS A 468 -28.56 13.84 10.47
CA LYS A 468 -27.93 12.50 10.65
C LYS A 468 -28.01 11.91 12.06
N VAL A 469 -28.71 12.56 12.99
CA VAL A 469 -28.81 12.08 14.39
C VAL A 469 -30.20 11.49 14.60
N LEU A 470 -30.26 10.17 14.77
CA LEU A 470 -31.44 9.47 15.25
C LEU A 470 -31.51 9.67 16.77
N VAL A 471 -32.42 10.52 17.23
CA VAL A 471 -32.81 10.53 18.64
C VAL A 471 -33.86 9.44 18.80
N THR A 472 -33.45 8.29 19.34
CA THR A 472 -34.36 7.19 19.70
C THR A 472 -34.39 7.05 21.22
N ASP A 473 -35.53 6.63 21.78
CA ASP A 473 -35.60 6.31 23.20
C ASP A 473 -34.78 5.05 23.51
N TYR A 474 -34.28 4.96 24.75
CA TYR A 474 -33.37 3.89 25.18
C TYR A 474 -33.95 2.48 24.95
N LEU A 475 -35.27 2.33 25.06
CA LEU A 475 -35.99 1.08 24.79
C LEU A 475 -35.91 0.67 23.32
N THR A 476 -36.06 1.60 22.38
CA THR A 476 -35.89 1.30 20.95
C THR A 476 -34.42 1.05 20.61
N TYR A 477 -33.49 1.82 21.19
CA TYR A 477 -32.06 1.57 21.04
C TYR A 477 -31.69 0.15 21.47
N THR A 478 -32.11 -0.29 22.67
CA THR A 478 -31.83 -1.65 23.17
C THR A 478 -32.40 -2.77 22.29
N LYS A 479 -33.55 -2.54 21.63
CA LYS A 479 -34.10 -3.50 20.65
C LYS A 479 -33.28 -3.58 19.37
N ILE A 480 -32.71 -2.46 18.91
CA ILE A 480 -31.90 -2.40 17.68
C ILE A 480 -30.53 -3.05 17.88
N ILE A 481 -29.87 -2.88 19.02
CA ILE A 481 -28.52 -3.46 19.25
C ILE A 481 -28.58 -4.92 19.74
N GLY A 482 -29.76 -5.39 20.18
CA GLY A 482 -29.97 -6.75 20.68
C GLY A 482 -30.33 -7.80 19.63
N SER A 483 -30.64 -7.38 18.39
CA SER A 483 -30.89 -8.22 17.22
C SER A 483 -29.69 -8.24 16.28
#